data_AF-A0AAD1M119-F1
#
_entry.id   AF-A0AAD1M119-F1
#
_cell.length_a   1.000
_cell.length_b   1.000
_cell.length_c   1.000
_cell.angle_alpha   90.00
_cell.angle_beta   90.00
_cell.angle_gamma   90.00
#
_symmetry.space_group_name_H-M   'P 1'
#
loop_
_entity.id
_entity.type
_entity.pdbx_description
1 polymer ?
#
loop_
_entity_poly.entity_id
_entity_poly.type
_entity_poly.pdbx_seq_one_letter_code
_entity_poly.pdbx_strand_id
1 'polypeptide(L)'
;MSMAMDVTTRCSRAGARVLQQGRHLAADAVGTYRTGALLLRGSPVALGWFAGWLSAEFSPQVLTGHALSRITPPPVGRVATAWAAQRADQILTAALEESFGPHYRDRVCHPLGDQRGSVRRDGLWHSVGHRRRYAAQTSDIAYGPGGRDNLLDIWRQPDLAGGDRRPVLVQVPGGGWTINGKRGQAYPLMGRMVELGWICVSIDYRKSPRSAWPAHIVDVKRAIAWVRDNIADYGGDPGFIAITGGSAGAHLAALAALTANDPRLQPGFEHADTTLQAAVPYYGVYDFTKAEHMHELMLPFLEHFVMQTRYADDPELFASASPISHAHSAAPPFFVLHGENDSLIPRTQARSFCAALREARASTVCYAELANAHHAFDTVATVRSRLAADAVADFLGLIYGRYVHSGVSFLAEPATPAS
;
A
#
# COMPACT_ATOMS: atom_id res chain seq x y z
N MET A 1 6.67 44.30 11.13
CA MET A 1 5.44 43.60 10.70
C MET A 1 5.00 43.99 9.28
N SER A 2 5.88 43.87 8.26
CA SER A 2 5.51 44.22 6.86
C SER A 2 6.04 43.27 5.78
N MET A 3 6.71 42.16 6.15
CA MET A 3 7.15 41.14 5.18
C MET A 3 6.26 39.89 5.14
N ALA A 4 5.46 39.65 6.19
CA ALA A 4 4.58 38.47 6.29
C ALA A 4 3.27 38.61 5.47
N MET A 5 2.86 39.83 5.10
CA MET A 5 1.65 40.07 4.29
C MET A 5 1.90 40.00 2.77
N ASP A 6 3.14 40.11 2.29
CA ASP A 6 3.42 40.13 0.84
C ASP A 6 3.56 38.71 0.24
N VAL A 7 3.91 37.71 1.06
CA VAL A 7 4.03 36.30 0.60
C VAL A 7 2.65 35.64 0.45
N THR A 8 1.74 35.86 1.40
CA THR A 8 0.35 35.37 1.37
C THR A 8 -0.43 35.96 0.19
N THR A 9 -0.14 37.21 -0.18
CA THR A 9 -0.79 37.92 -1.28
C THR A 9 -0.22 37.53 -2.66
N ARG A 10 1.04 37.07 -2.73
CA ARG A 10 1.65 36.54 -3.96
C ARG A 10 1.27 35.08 -4.24
N CYS A 11 1.18 34.23 -3.20
CA CYS A 11 0.71 32.85 -3.34
C CYS A 11 -0.78 32.76 -3.73
N SER A 12 -1.63 33.67 -3.21
CA SER A 12 -3.05 33.72 -3.59
C SER A 12 -3.26 34.13 -5.06
N ARG A 13 -2.41 35.02 -5.62
CA ARG A 13 -2.48 35.42 -7.03
C ARG A 13 -1.95 34.35 -7.98
N ALA A 14 -0.93 33.57 -7.58
CA ALA A 14 -0.42 32.47 -8.39
C ALA A 14 -1.43 31.31 -8.45
N GLY A 15 -1.99 30.92 -7.30
CA GLY A 15 -3.06 29.91 -7.23
C GLY A 15 -4.34 30.35 -7.95
N ALA A 16 -4.76 31.62 -7.80
CA ALA A 16 -5.91 32.16 -8.50
C ALA A 16 -5.71 32.26 -10.02
N ARG A 17 -4.51 32.63 -10.51
CA ARG A 17 -4.21 32.66 -11.95
C ARG A 17 -4.16 31.27 -12.56
N VAL A 18 -3.67 30.27 -11.83
CA VAL A 18 -3.66 28.87 -12.26
C VAL A 18 -5.09 28.29 -12.30
N LEU A 19 -5.92 28.62 -11.31
CA LEU A 19 -7.35 28.29 -11.30
C LEU A 19 -8.12 29.01 -12.42
N GLN A 20 -7.76 30.26 -12.75
CA GLN A 20 -8.39 31.04 -13.83
C GLN A 20 -7.93 30.58 -15.23
N GLN A 21 -6.67 30.15 -15.39
CA GLN A 21 -6.19 29.47 -16.61
C GLN A 21 -6.80 28.07 -16.77
N GLY A 22 -7.04 27.36 -15.66
CA GLY A 22 -7.78 26.08 -15.65
C GLY A 22 -9.23 26.20 -16.14
N ARG A 23 -9.90 27.33 -15.86
CA ARG A 23 -11.28 27.61 -16.33
C ARG A 23 -11.39 27.75 -17.85
N HIS A 24 -10.33 28.16 -18.55
CA HIS A 24 -10.35 28.30 -20.02
C HIS A 24 -9.97 27.03 -20.78
N LEU A 25 -9.45 26.00 -20.11
CA LEU A 25 -9.05 24.72 -20.72
C LEU A 25 -9.97 23.55 -20.37
N ALA A 26 -11.05 23.81 -19.63
CA ALA A 26 -12.03 22.82 -19.20
C ALA A 26 -13.15 22.62 -20.23
N ALA A 27 -12.79 22.27 -21.47
CA ALA A 27 -13.75 21.78 -22.45
C ALA A 27 -13.66 20.26 -22.65
N ASP A 28 -12.59 19.59 -22.18
CA ASP A 28 -12.49 18.14 -22.31
C ASP A 28 -11.51 17.46 -21.34
N ALA A 29 -11.73 16.17 -21.06
CA ALA A 29 -11.06 15.38 -20.01
C ALA A 29 -9.53 15.29 -20.16
N VAL A 30 -9.02 15.42 -21.39
CA VAL A 30 -7.58 15.48 -21.70
C VAL A 30 -6.94 16.78 -21.20
N GLY A 31 -7.71 17.88 -21.15
CA GLY A 31 -7.30 19.18 -20.61
C GLY A 31 -7.11 19.14 -19.10
N THR A 32 -8.04 18.51 -18.38
CA THR A 32 -7.95 18.33 -16.91
C THR A 32 -6.82 17.37 -16.52
N TYR A 33 -6.62 16.29 -17.30
CA TYR A 33 -5.49 15.36 -17.12
C TYR A 33 -4.13 16.05 -17.33
N ARG A 34 -4.01 16.88 -18.39
CA ARG A 34 -2.78 17.66 -18.62
C ARG A 34 -2.55 18.67 -17.51
N THR A 35 -3.57 19.35 -17.00
CA THR A 35 -3.44 20.35 -15.93
C THR A 35 -3.06 19.70 -14.59
N GLY A 36 -3.68 18.58 -14.22
CA GLY A 36 -3.29 17.81 -13.03
C GLY A 36 -1.86 17.24 -13.11
N ALA A 37 -1.48 16.71 -14.28
CA ALA A 37 -0.12 16.23 -14.52
C ALA A 37 0.92 17.37 -14.58
N LEU A 38 0.56 18.56 -15.08
CA LEU A 38 1.40 19.76 -15.08
C LEU A 38 1.58 20.34 -13.69
N LEU A 39 0.52 20.36 -12.86
CA LEU A 39 0.60 20.76 -11.46
C LEU A 39 1.52 19.84 -10.65
N LEU A 40 1.47 18.53 -10.92
CA LEU A 40 2.36 17.55 -10.30
C LEU A 40 3.79 17.59 -10.88
N ARG A 41 4.00 17.96 -12.16
CA ARG A 41 5.35 18.05 -12.75
C ARG A 41 6.05 19.40 -12.55
N GLY A 42 5.29 20.48 -12.37
CA GLY A 42 5.80 21.84 -12.20
C GLY A 42 5.90 22.32 -10.76
N SER A 43 5.44 21.53 -9.79
CA SER A 43 5.52 21.89 -8.38
C SER A 43 6.96 21.76 -7.86
N PRO A 44 7.53 22.80 -7.21
CA PRO A 44 8.79 22.69 -6.48
C PRO A 44 8.78 21.57 -5.44
N VAL A 45 7.59 21.23 -4.91
CA VAL A 45 7.38 20.11 -3.97
C VAL A 45 7.56 18.76 -4.66
N ALA A 46 7.12 18.61 -5.92
CA ALA A 46 7.30 17.37 -6.66
C ALA A 46 8.74 17.20 -7.17
N LEU A 47 9.40 18.30 -7.56
CA LEU A 47 10.82 18.31 -7.88
C LEU A 47 11.69 18.03 -6.65
N GLY A 48 11.35 18.63 -5.51
CA GLY A 48 11.99 18.38 -4.22
C GLY A 48 11.73 16.96 -3.70
N TRP A 49 10.51 16.45 -3.85
CA TRP A 49 10.16 15.06 -3.57
C TRP A 49 10.95 14.11 -4.45
N PHE A 50 10.97 14.32 -5.77
CA PHE A 50 11.67 13.44 -6.70
C PHE A 50 13.19 13.47 -6.48
N ALA A 51 13.79 14.63 -6.27
CA ALA A 51 15.22 14.78 -5.97
C ALA A 51 15.59 14.20 -4.59
N GLY A 52 14.75 14.44 -3.57
CA GLY A 52 14.91 13.86 -2.23
C GLY A 52 14.76 12.34 -2.26
N TRP A 53 13.73 11.82 -2.91
CA TRP A 53 13.49 10.40 -3.11
C TRP A 53 14.66 9.73 -3.83
N LEU A 54 15.11 10.30 -4.95
CA LEU A 54 16.26 9.77 -5.69
C LEU A 54 17.54 9.74 -4.85
N SER A 55 17.84 10.80 -4.09
CA SER A 55 19.05 10.87 -3.26
C SER A 55 18.99 9.97 -2.02
N ALA A 56 17.78 9.69 -1.51
CA ALA A 56 17.56 8.82 -0.36
C ALA A 56 17.47 7.33 -0.73
N GLU A 57 17.11 7.01 -1.98
CA GLU A 57 16.92 5.65 -2.49
C GLU A 57 18.11 5.16 -3.33
N PHE A 58 18.91 6.06 -3.91
CA PHE A 58 20.06 5.72 -4.76
C PHE A 58 21.33 6.46 -4.33
N SER A 59 22.49 5.80 -4.49
CA SER A 59 23.77 6.47 -4.24
C SER A 59 24.02 7.60 -5.26
N PRO A 60 24.77 8.66 -4.89
CA PRO A 60 25.04 9.79 -5.80
C PRO A 60 25.63 9.40 -7.17
N GLN A 61 26.34 8.26 -7.24
CA GLN A 61 26.96 7.76 -8.48
C GLN A 61 25.95 7.11 -9.45
N VAL A 62 24.83 6.60 -8.94
CA VAL A 62 23.71 6.09 -9.78
C VAL A 62 22.93 7.26 -10.38
N LEU A 63 22.90 8.41 -9.70
CA LEU A 63 22.22 9.63 -10.14
C LEU A 63 22.93 10.38 -11.26
N THR A 64 24.26 10.27 -11.37
CA THR A 64 25.05 10.97 -12.39
C THR A 64 25.07 10.31 -13.78
N GLY A 65 24.42 9.15 -13.95
CA GLY A 65 24.32 8.47 -15.23
C GLY A 65 25.66 7.88 -15.72
N HIS A 66 25.57 6.75 -16.41
CA HIS A 66 26.69 6.14 -17.13
C HIS A 66 27.14 7.02 -18.31
N ALA A 67 27.95 8.05 -18.04
CA ALA A 67 28.75 8.75 -19.05
C ALA A 67 30.27 8.65 -18.82
N LEU A 68 30.73 8.03 -17.73
CA LEU A 68 32.16 7.76 -17.49
C LEU A 68 32.38 6.35 -16.93
N SER A 69 32.19 5.33 -17.76
CA SER A 69 32.76 4.01 -17.51
C SER A 69 34.29 4.10 -17.63
N ARG A 70 34.99 4.44 -16.53
CA ARG A 70 36.41 4.11 -16.25
C ARG A 70 36.99 4.73 -14.96
N ILE A 71 36.17 5.11 -13.98
CA ILE A 71 36.69 5.51 -12.66
C ILE A 71 36.08 4.59 -11.61
N THR A 72 36.94 3.82 -10.94
CA THR A 72 36.60 3.01 -9.77
C THR A 72 35.90 3.93 -8.74
N PRO A 73 34.70 3.60 -8.24
CA PRO A 73 33.94 4.53 -7.41
C PRO A 73 34.69 4.83 -6.10
N PRO A 74 34.68 6.09 -5.62
CA PRO A 74 35.23 6.41 -4.31
C PRO A 74 34.39 5.72 -3.21
N PRO A 75 35.01 5.31 -2.08
CA PRO A 75 34.40 4.46 -1.06
C PRO A 75 33.15 5.05 -0.37
N VAL A 76 32.91 6.36 -0.48
CA VAL A 76 31.86 7.10 0.24
C VAL A 76 30.42 6.69 -0.18
N GLY A 77 30.18 6.34 -1.44
CA GLY A 77 28.83 5.97 -1.93
C GLY A 77 28.33 4.61 -1.42
N ARG A 78 29.25 3.66 -1.19
CA ARG A 78 28.93 2.37 -0.56
C ARG A 78 28.60 2.55 0.92
N VAL A 79 29.29 3.48 1.59
CA VAL A 79 29.06 3.79 3.00
C VAL A 79 27.66 4.39 3.21
N ALA A 80 27.24 5.38 2.41
CA ALA A 80 25.92 6.00 2.57
C ALA A 80 24.75 5.03 2.39
N THR A 81 24.82 4.15 1.37
CA THR A 81 23.78 3.14 1.12
C THR A 81 23.76 2.07 2.22
N ALA A 82 24.94 1.66 2.70
CA ALA A 82 25.05 0.73 3.83
C ALA A 82 24.50 1.33 5.13
N TRP A 83 24.71 2.62 5.38
CA TRP A 83 24.19 3.30 6.57
C TRP A 83 22.65 3.48 6.53
N ALA A 84 22.10 3.85 5.37
CA ALA A 84 20.65 3.95 5.21
C ALA A 84 19.95 2.58 5.32
N ALA A 85 20.58 1.53 4.78
CA ALA A 85 20.11 0.15 4.92
C ALA A 85 20.20 -0.36 6.36
N GLN A 86 21.32 -0.11 7.05
CA GLN A 86 21.53 -0.53 8.44
C GLN A 86 20.50 0.12 9.39
N ARG A 87 20.14 1.39 9.17
CA ARG A 87 19.09 2.05 9.95
C ARG A 87 17.69 1.50 9.67
N ALA A 88 17.37 1.18 8.41
CA ALA A 88 16.07 0.59 8.07
C ALA A 88 15.90 -0.80 8.72
N ASP A 89 16.92 -1.65 8.64
CA ASP A 89 16.89 -2.99 9.26
C ASP A 89 16.70 -2.93 10.78
N GLN A 90 17.41 -2.02 11.46
CA GLN A 90 17.28 -1.81 12.90
C GLN A 90 15.87 -1.35 13.29
N ILE A 91 15.30 -0.38 12.57
CA ILE A 91 13.96 0.14 12.85
C ILE A 91 12.89 -0.95 12.62
N LEU A 92 12.99 -1.69 11.52
CA LEU A 92 12.07 -2.76 11.18
C LEU A 92 12.15 -3.92 12.19
N THR A 93 13.37 -4.33 12.54
CA THR A 93 13.60 -5.37 13.55
C THR A 93 13.06 -4.93 14.90
N ALA A 94 13.37 -3.71 15.35
CA ALA A 94 12.89 -3.17 16.62
C ALA A 94 11.35 -3.14 16.70
N ALA A 95 10.67 -2.74 15.61
CA ALA A 95 9.20 -2.72 15.57
C ALA A 95 8.59 -4.13 15.73
N LEU A 96 9.21 -5.14 15.11
CA LEU A 96 8.79 -6.54 15.25
C LEU A 96 9.14 -7.11 16.64
N GLU A 97 10.30 -6.79 17.18
CA GLU A 97 10.71 -7.20 18.53
C GLU A 97 9.82 -6.58 19.61
N GLU A 98 9.41 -5.32 19.47
CA GLU A 98 8.44 -4.67 20.36
C GLU A 98 7.11 -5.41 20.36
N SER A 99 6.66 -5.86 19.18
CA SER A 99 5.35 -6.50 19.01
C SER A 99 5.34 -7.99 19.35
N PHE A 100 6.46 -8.69 19.15
CA PHE A 100 6.51 -10.16 19.20
C PHE A 100 7.64 -10.71 20.09
N GLY A 101 8.57 -9.88 20.57
CA GLY A 101 9.73 -10.28 21.35
C GLY A 101 10.99 -10.57 20.51
N PRO A 102 12.18 -10.63 21.14
CA PRO A 102 13.49 -10.70 20.47
C PRO A 102 13.72 -11.94 19.61
N HIS A 103 13.00 -13.03 19.87
CA HIS A 103 13.11 -14.30 19.15
C HIS A 103 11.94 -14.53 18.19
N TYR A 104 11.31 -13.46 17.68
CA TYR A 104 10.14 -13.61 16.81
C TYR A 104 10.45 -14.45 15.56
N ARG A 105 11.67 -14.35 15.01
CA ARG A 105 12.08 -15.04 13.78
C ARG A 105 11.96 -16.56 13.87
N ASP A 106 12.13 -17.14 15.06
CA ASP A 106 12.01 -18.58 15.29
C ASP A 106 10.56 -19.09 15.13
N ARG A 107 9.59 -18.18 15.13
CA ARG A 107 8.15 -18.48 14.96
C ARG A 107 7.60 -18.04 13.61
N VAL A 108 8.43 -17.45 12.74
CA VAL A 108 8.00 -17.08 11.39
C VAL A 108 7.73 -18.36 10.60
N CYS A 109 6.53 -18.47 10.08
CA CYS A 109 6.09 -19.62 9.29
C CYS A 109 5.71 -19.18 7.88
N HIS A 110 6.31 -19.82 6.88
CA HIS A 110 5.96 -19.61 5.49
C HIS A 110 5.70 -20.94 4.78
N PRO A 111 4.81 -20.96 3.77
CA PRO A 111 4.48 -22.18 3.02
C PRO A 111 5.69 -22.83 2.32
N LEU A 112 6.66 -22.00 1.91
CA LEU A 112 8.00 -22.44 1.52
C LEU A 112 8.98 -21.95 2.59
N GLY A 113 9.84 -22.84 3.07
CA GLY A 113 10.85 -22.51 4.08
C GLY A 113 11.74 -21.35 3.65
N ASP A 114 12.31 -20.64 4.62
CA ASP A 114 13.02 -19.40 4.37
C ASP A 114 14.33 -19.62 3.58
N GLN A 115 14.28 -19.37 2.27
CA GLN A 115 15.43 -19.46 1.36
C GLN A 115 16.32 -18.20 1.43
N ARG A 116 16.44 -17.53 2.59
CA ARG A 116 17.33 -16.36 2.77
C ARG A 116 18.77 -16.61 2.31
N GLY A 117 19.23 -17.87 2.33
CA GLY A 117 20.55 -18.29 1.84
C GLY A 117 20.64 -18.54 0.32
N SER A 118 19.52 -18.70 -0.39
CA SER A 118 19.51 -18.99 -1.84
C SER A 118 19.16 -17.77 -2.70
N VAL A 119 18.87 -16.62 -2.08
CA VAL A 119 18.71 -15.35 -2.81
C VAL A 119 20.07 -15.02 -3.43
N ARG A 120 20.25 -15.44 -4.68
CA ARG A 120 21.31 -14.96 -5.54
C ARG A 120 21.37 -13.43 -5.39
N ARG A 121 22.58 -12.88 -5.40
CA ARG A 121 22.88 -11.43 -5.40
C ARG A 121 22.36 -10.74 -6.69
N ASP A 122 21.11 -10.96 -7.02
CA ASP A 122 20.50 -10.58 -8.28
C ASP A 122 19.98 -9.15 -8.11
N GLY A 123 20.58 -8.24 -8.89
CA GLY A 123 20.46 -6.81 -8.72
C GLY A 123 19.07 -6.22 -9.02
N LEU A 124 18.99 -4.88 -8.95
CA LEU A 124 17.80 -4.04 -9.18
C LEU A 124 16.92 -4.43 -10.40
N TRP A 125 17.51 -5.07 -11.40
CA TRP A 125 16.89 -5.42 -12.68
C TRP A 125 15.87 -6.56 -12.63
N HIS A 126 15.83 -7.39 -11.56
CA HIS A 126 14.92 -8.53 -11.49
C HIS A 126 13.47 -8.19 -11.14
N SER A 127 13.22 -7.01 -10.56
CA SER A 127 11.87 -6.58 -10.14
C SER A 127 10.87 -6.52 -11.31
N VAL A 128 11.33 -6.09 -12.48
CA VAL A 128 10.52 -6.01 -13.71
C VAL A 128 10.20 -7.41 -14.28
N GLY A 129 11.05 -8.41 -14.00
CA GLY A 129 10.87 -9.79 -14.43
C GLY A 129 9.81 -10.55 -13.63
N HIS A 130 9.57 -10.19 -12.36
CA HIS A 130 8.65 -10.93 -11.50
C HIS A 130 7.22 -11.00 -12.04
N ARG A 131 6.68 -9.90 -12.61
CA ARG A 131 5.33 -9.95 -13.19
C ARG A 131 5.23 -10.95 -14.34
N ARG A 132 6.21 -10.93 -15.26
CA ARG A 132 6.26 -11.88 -16.37
C ARG A 132 6.41 -13.32 -15.88
N ARG A 133 7.09 -13.52 -14.76
CA ARG A 133 7.32 -14.83 -14.15
C ARG A 133 6.09 -15.37 -13.41
N TYR A 134 5.43 -14.53 -12.61
CA TYR A 134 4.46 -14.98 -11.61
C TYR A 134 2.99 -14.68 -11.96
N ALA A 135 2.73 -13.72 -12.86
CA ALA A 135 1.36 -13.29 -13.15
C ALA A 135 0.97 -13.37 -14.64
N ALA A 136 1.88 -13.78 -15.52
CA ALA A 136 1.65 -13.75 -16.97
C ALA A 136 0.46 -14.61 -17.44
N GLN A 137 0.17 -15.72 -16.73
CA GLN A 137 -0.92 -16.64 -17.08
C GLN A 137 -2.24 -16.32 -16.37
N THR A 138 -2.22 -15.41 -15.39
CA THR A 138 -3.34 -15.13 -14.49
C THR A 138 -3.47 -13.61 -14.34
N SER A 139 -3.72 -12.95 -15.47
CA SER A 139 -3.82 -11.49 -15.55
C SER A 139 -5.13 -11.03 -16.15
N ASP A 140 -5.52 -9.81 -15.79
CA ASP A 140 -6.72 -9.13 -16.28
C ASP A 140 -8.02 -9.95 -16.05
N ILE A 141 -8.11 -10.61 -14.90
CA ILE A 141 -9.30 -11.37 -14.46
C ILE A 141 -10.33 -10.39 -13.90
N ALA A 142 -11.57 -10.46 -14.36
CA ALA A 142 -12.64 -9.59 -13.88
C ALA A 142 -13.17 -10.05 -12.53
N TYR A 143 -13.30 -9.11 -11.58
CA TYR A 143 -13.89 -9.38 -10.25
C TYR A 143 -15.20 -8.63 -10.01
N GLY A 144 -15.61 -7.75 -10.94
CA GLY A 144 -16.79 -6.90 -10.73
C GLY A 144 -17.25 -6.16 -11.99
N PRO A 145 -18.37 -5.41 -11.89
CA PRO A 145 -19.04 -4.79 -13.04
C PRO A 145 -18.35 -3.53 -13.56
N GLY A 146 -17.31 -3.01 -12.88
CA GLY A 146 -16.56 -1.81 -13.27
C GLY A 146 -15.70 -1.96 -14.53
N GLY A 147 -15.85 -3.05 -15.28
CA GLY A 147 -15.10 -3.32 -16.51
C GLY A 147 -13.59 -3.31 -16.26
N ARG A 148 -12.86 -2.45 -16.97
CA ARG A 148 -11.39 -2.36 -16.84
C ARG A 148 -10.91 -1.90 -15.46
N ASP A 149 -11.75 -1.20 -14.72
CA ASP A 149 -11.45 -0.76 -13.36
C ASP A 149 -11.67 -1.89 -12.32
N ASN A 150 -12.29 -3.00 -12.70
CA ASN A 150 -12.50 -4.16 -11.82
C ASN A 150 -11.79 -5.41 -12.34
N LEU A 151 -10.49 -5.25 -12.63
CA LEU A 151 -9.59 -6.32 -13.03
C LEU A 151 -8.56 -6.61 -11.95
N LEU A 152 -8.09 -7.86 -11.87
CA LEU A 152 -7.00 -8.27 -11.00
C LEU A 152 -5.98 -9.14 -11.72
N ASP A 153 -4.75 -9.14 -11.21
CA ASP A 153 -3.65 -10.03 -11.60
C ASP A 153 -3.30 -10.91 -10.39
N ILE A 154 -3.24 -12.23 -10.56
CA ILE A 154 -2.82 -13.19 -9.53
C ILE A 154 -1.35 -13.55 -9.77
N TRP A 155 -0.52 -13.32 -8.76
CA TRP A 155 0.89 -13.66 -8.75
C TRP A 155 1.09 -14.94 -7.94
N ARG A 156 1.56 -16.00 -8.59
CA ARG A 156 1.76 -17.31 -7.98
C ARG A 156 2.96 -18.04 -8.58
N GLN A 157 3.45 -19.07 -7.88
CA GLN A 157 4.44 -19.97 -8.47
C GLN A 157 3.80 -20.75 -9.64
N PRO A 158 4.51 -20.94 -10.78
CA PRO A 158 3.94 -21.59 -11.96
C PRO A 158 3.50 -23.05 -11.74
N ASP A 159 4.13 -23.75 -10.80
CA ASP A 159 3.90 -25.15 -10.44
C ASP A 159 2.83 -25.34 -9.36
N LEU A 160 2.25 -24.26 -8.83
CA LEU A 160 1.21 -24.33 -7.81
C LEU A 160 -0.07 -24.96 -8.39
N ALA A 161 -0.60 -25.98 -7.72
CA ALA A 161 -1.84 -26.64 -8.11
C ALA A 161 -3.04 -26.07 -7.33
N GLY A 162 -4.25 -26.25 -7.87
CA GLY A 162 -5.48 -26.00 -7.11
C GLY A 162 -5.53 -26.92 -5.88
N GLY A 163 -5.88 -26.36 -4.71
CA GLY A 163 -5.93 -27.10 -3.44
C GLY A 163 -4.69 -27.00 -2.55
N ASP A 164 -3.59 -26.38 -2.99
CA ASP A 164 -2.37 -26.18 -2.18
C ASP A 164 -2.58 -25.27 -0.95
N ARG A 165 -3.73 -24.56 -0.89
CA ARG A 165 -4.18 -23.67 0.20
C ARG A 165 -3.08 -22.73 0.72
N ARG A 166 -2.50 -21.95 -0.19
CA ARG A 166 -1.48 -20.94 0.13
C ARG A 166 -2.09 -19.66 0.70
N PRO A 167 -1.50 -19.03 1.73
CA PRO A 167 -1.97 -17.74 2.23
C PRO A 167 -1.92 -16.68 1.14
N VAL A 168 -2.89 -15.76 1.18
CA VAL A 168 -3.13 -14.78 0.13
C VAL A 168 -2.83 -13.37 0.63
N LEU A 169 -2.10 -12.59 -0.17
CA LEU A 169 -1.86 -11.16 0.06
C LEU A 169 -2.52 -10.33 -1.05
N VAL A 170 -3.57 -9.59 -0.72
CA VAL A 170 -4.20 -8.63 -1.63
C VAL A 170 -3.43 -7.32 -1.62
N GLN A 171 -3.06 -6.80 -2.78
CA GLN A 171 -2.36 -5.54 -2.96
C GLN A 171 -3.28 -4.50 -3.61
N VAL A 172 -3.44 -3.37 -2.94
CA VAL A 172 -4.22 -2.22 -3.41
C VAL A 172 -3.28 -1.10 -3.86
N PRO A 173 -3.33 -0.66 -5.12
CA PRO A 173 -2.43 0.39 -5.61
C PRO A 173 -2.79 1.77 -5.05
N GLY A 174 -1.75 2.57 -4.83
CA GLY A 174 -1.85 4.00 -4.57
C GLY A 174 -2.20 4.80 -5.83
N GLY A 175 -1.82 6.07 -5.84
CA GLY A 175 -2.14 6.99 -6.94
C GLY A 175 -3.23 8.00 -6.60
N GLY A 176 -3.35 8.40 -5.33
CA GLY A 176 -4.28 9.45 -4.90
C GLY A 176 -5.72 9.22 -5.36
N TRP A 177 -6.20 7.97 -5.36
CA TRP A 177 -7.53 7.54 -5.82
C TRP A 177 -7.89 7.86 -7.28
N THR A 178 -6.98 8.50 -8.03
CA THR A 178 -7.25 9.07 -9.35
C THR A 178 -6.45 8.41 -10.46
N ILE A 179 -5.28 7.85 -10.13
CA ILE A 179 -4.34 7.25 -11.08
C ILE A 179 -3.83 5.88 -10.61
N ASN A 180 -2.92 5.33 -11.43
CA ASN A 180 -2.31 4.01 -11.29
C ASN A 180 -3.30 2.85 -11.36
N GLY A 181 -2.76 1.65 -11.43
CA GLY A 181 -3.53 0.40 -11.42
C GLY A 181 -2.69 -0.71 -10.79
N LYS A 182 -3.10 -1.96 -11.00
CA LYS A 182 -2.52 -3.19 -10.46
C LYS A 182 -1.06 -3.50 -10.86
N ARG A 183 -0.32 -2.54 -11.43
CA ARG A 183 1.01 -2.73 -12.01
C ARG A 183 1.97 -1.63 -11.55
N GLY A 184 3.18 -2.03 -11.19
CA GLY A 184 4.33 -1.16 -10.92
C GLY A 184 4.60 -0.81 -9.46
N GLN A 185 3.65 -1.02 -8.54
CA GLN A 185 3.85 -0.79 -7.10
C GLN A 185 3.92 -2.13 -6.34
N ALA A 186 4.64 -2.14 -5.21
CA ALA A 186 4.77 -3.30 -4.32
C ALA A 186 5.38 -4.56 -4.95
N TYR A 187 6.02 -4.45 -6.13
CA TYR A 187 6.68 -5.59 -6.78
C TYR A 187 7.77 -6.24 -5.92
N PRO A 188 8.61 -5.49 -5.17
CA PRO A 188 9.56 -6.11 -4.25
C PRO A 188 8.87 -6.99 -3.19
N LEU A 189 7.76 -6.51 -2.61
CA LEU A 189 6.98 -7.26 -1.64
C LEU A 189 6.31 -8.47 -2.28
N MET A 190 5.52 -8.29 -3.33
CA MET A 190 4.81 -9.39 -3.99
C MET A 190 5.77 -10.47 -4.51
N GLY A 191 6.91 -10.08 -5.09
CA GLY A 191 7.95 -11.02 -5.51
C GLY A 191 8.47 -11.85 -4.34
N ARG A 192 8.81 -11.20 -3.22
CA ARG A 192 9.28 -11.88 -2.00
C ARG A 192 8.23 -12.83 -1.43
N MET A 193 6.97 -12.40 -1.35
CA MET A 193 5.89 -13.22 -0.81
C MET A 193 5.63 -14.46 -1.67
N VAL A 194 5.65 -14.33 -3.01
CA VAL A 194 5.52 -15.49 -3.92
C VAL A 194 6.71 -16.45 -3.80
N GLU A 195 7.93 -15.94 -3.60
CA GLU A 195 9.11 -16.76 -3.32
C GLU A 195 9.00 -17.54 -2.00
N LEU A 196 8.26 -17.00 -1.02
CA LEU A 196 7.92 -17.65 0.24
C LEU A 196 6.68 -18.56 0.14
N GLY A 197 6.11 -18.72 -1.06
CA GLY A 197 4.99 -19.62 -1.32
C GLY A 197 3.61 -19.02 -1.08
N TRP A 198 3.50 -17.70 -0.95
CA TRP A 198 2.22 -17.00 -0.91
C TRP A 198 1.65 -16.80 -2.31
N ILE A 199 0.35 -16.55 -2.39
CA ILE A 199 -0.28 -15.97 -3.57
C ILE A 199 -0.48 -14.48 -3.32
N CYS A 200 -0.10 -13.63 -4.28
CA CYS A 200 -0.45 -12.20 -4.22
C CYS A 200 -1.52 -11.87 -5.25
N VAL A 201 -2.47 -11.02 -4.90
CA VAL A 201 -3.54 -10.57 -5.82
C VAL A 201 -3.48 -9.06 -5.91
N SER A 202 -3.10 -8.52 -7.06
CA SER A 202 -3.05 -7.07 -7.30
C SER A 202 -4.28 -6.62 -8.06
N ILE A 203 -4.96 -5.58 -7.57
CA ILE A 203 -6.30 -5.19 -8.06
C ILE A 203 -6.31 -3.79 -8.66
N ASP A 204 -7.10 -3.59 -9.71
CA ASP A 204 -7.58 -2.27 -10.11
C ASP A 204 -8.82 -1.88 -9.27
N TYR A 205 -9.18 -0.60 -9.25
CA TYR A 205 -10.44 -0.09 -8.68
C TYR A 205 -10.85 1.18 -9.42
N ARG A 206 -12.15 1.53 -9.41
CA ARG A 206 -12.66 2.75 -10.08
C ARG A 206 -11.98 4.01 -9.58
N LYS A 207 -11.66 4.93 -10.50
CA LYS A 207 -10.86 6.13 -10.21
C LYS A 207 -11.67 7.41 -10.21
N SER A 208 -11.27 8.32 -9.32
CA SER A 208 -11.72 9.71 -9.32
C SER A 208 -11.07 10.52 -10.46
N PRO A 209 -11.72 11.60 -10.94
CA PRO A 209 -13.04 12.09 -10.55
C PRO A 209 -14.21 11.40 -11.26
N ARG A 210 -13.96 10.40 -12.11
CA ARG A 210 -15.05 9.69 -12.83
C ARG A 210 -15.95 8.92 -11.86
N SER A 211 -15.37 8.40 -10.79
CA SER A 211 -16.08 7.74 -9.70
C SER A 211 -15.75 8.46 -8.39
N ALA A 212 -16.77 9.01 -7.74
CA ALA A 212 -16.65 9.62 -6.42
C ALA A 212 -16.60 8.52 -5.33
N TRP A 213 -16.14 8.91 -4.15
CA TRP A 213 -16.31 8.12 -2.93
C TRP A 213 -17.80 7.74 -2.75
N PRO A 214 -18.15 6.50 -2.32
CA PRO A 214 -17.29 5.41 -1.85
C PRO A 214 -16.93 4.37 -2.93
N ALA A 215 -16.99 4.67 -4.22
CA ALA A 215 -16.79 3.67 -5.29
C ALA A 215 -15.48 2.87 -5.14
N HIS A 216 -14.40 3.51 -4.68
CA HIS A 216 -13.08 2.91 -4.49
C HIS A 216 -13.10 1.79 -3.44
N ILE A 217 -13.63 2.08 -2.24
CA ILE A 217 -13.67 1.10 -1.15
C ILE A 217 -14.65 -0.04 -1.47
N VAL A 218 -15.77 0.27 -2.13
CA VAL A 218 -16.72 -0.75 -2.60
C VAL A 218 -16.03 -1.74 -3.55
N ASP A 219 -15.19 -1.24 -4.45
CA ASP A 219 -14.45 -2.10 -5.38
C ASP A 219 -13.38 -2.95 -4.69
N VAL A 220 -12.65 -2.38 -3.72
CA VAL A 220 -11.68 -3.14 -2.91
C VAL A 220 -12.37 -4.27 -2.14
N LYS A 221 -13.52 -4.00 -1.51
CA LYS A 221 -14.29 -5.02 -0.77
C LYS A 221 -14.87 -6.07 -1.72
N ARG A 222 -15.32 -5.67 -2.91
CA ARG A 222 -15.76 -6.62 -3.95
C ARG A 222 -14.61 -7.52 -4.43
N ALA A 223 -13.40 -6.98 -4.57
CA ALA A 223 -12.24 -7.79 -4.91
C ALA A 223 -11.88 -8.78 -3.79
N ILE A 224 -11.98 -8.40 -2.51
CA ILE A 224 -11.80 -9.31 -1.38
C ILE A 224 -12.84 -10.44 -1.41
N ALA A 225 -14.11 -10.11 -1.64
CA ALA A 225 -15.18 -11.09 -1.81
C ALA A 225 -14.88 -12.06 -2.97
N TRP A 226 -14.46 -11.54 -4.11
CA TRP A 226 -14.05 -12.38 -5.25
C TRP A 226 -12.89 -13.31 -4.89
N VAL A 227 -11.87 -12.80 -4.18
CA VAL A 227 -10.74 -13.62 -3.73
C VAL A 227 -11.23 -14.72 -2.78
N ARG A 228 -12.13 -14.42 -1.83
CA ARG A 228 -12.73 -15.43 -0.96
C ARG A 228 -13.36 -16.57 -1.76
N ASP A 229 -14.13 -16.22 -2.79
CA ASP A 229 -14.95 -17.19 -3.51
C ASP A 229 -14.17 -17.99 -4.56
N ASN A 230 -13.05 -17.45 -5.08
CA ASN A 230 -12.39 -17.99 -6.28
C ASN A 230 -10.93 -18.37 -6.07
N ILE A 231 -10.24 -17.89 -5.02
CA ILE A 231 -8.78 -18.04 -4.95
C ILE A 231 -8.33 -19.50 -4.76
N ALA A 232 -9.22 -20.37 -4.27
CA ALA A 232 -8.97 -21.80 -4.13
C ALA A 232 -8.60 -22.47 -5.46
N ASP A 233 -9.24 -22.07 -6.56
CA ASP A 233 -8.97 -22.58 -7.91
C ASP A 233 -7.57 -22.18 -8.42
N TYR A 234 -6.98 -21.15 -7.81
CA TYR A 234 -5.63 -20.68 -8.08
C TYR A 234 -4.61 -21.17 -7.06
N GLY A 235 -5.00 -22.06 -6.13
CA GLY A 235 -4.16 -22.65 -5.09
C GLY A 235 -4.11 -21.86 -3.78
N GLY A 236 -4.95 -20.82 -3.62
CA GLY A 236 -4.98 -19.98 -2.42
C GLY A 236 -5.89 -20.52 -1.33
N ASP A 237 -5.64 -20.10 -0.09
CA ASP A 237 -6.50 -20.37 1.05
C ASP A 237 -7.49 -19.21 1.25
N PRO A 238 -8.80 -19.40 1.01
CA PRO A 238 -9.78 -18.34 1.25
C PRO A 238 -9.94 -18.00 2.75
N GLY A 239 -9.48 -18.88 3.65
CA GLY A 239 -9.46 -18.63 5.08
C GLY A 239 -8.36 -17.66 5.55
N PHE A 240 -7.28 -17.54 4.78
CA PHE A 240 -6.15 -16.65 5.11
C PHE A 240 -5.89 -15.61 4.03
N ILE A 241 -6.52 -14.45 4.19
CA ILE A 241 -6.34 -13.28 3.32
C ILE A 241 -5.79 -12.11 4.15
N ALA A 242 -4.61 -11.62 3.79
CA ALA A 242 -4.05 -10.37 4.27
C ALA A 242 -4.16 -9.28 3.19
N ILE A 243 -4.08 -8.01 3.59
CA ILE A 243 -4.13 -6.87 2.67
C ILE A 243 -2.95 -5.92 2.85
N THR A 244 -2.48 -5.33 1.76
CA THR A 244 -1.48 -4.26 1.74
C THR A 244 -1.85 -3.21 0.71
N GLY A 245 -1.25 -2.03 0.83
CA GLY A 245 -1.35 -0.99 -0.17
C GLY A 245 -0.43 0.17 0.17
N GLY A 246 -0.15 1.02 -0.82
CA GLY A 246 0.64 2.23 -0.63
C GLY A 246 -0.19 3.50 -0.83
N SER A 247 0.03 4.54 -0.01
CA SER A 247 -0.62 5.85 -0.17
C SER A 247 -2.16 5.74 -0.14
N ALA A 248 -2.87 6.18 -1.18
CA ALA A 248 -4.31 5.94 -1.32
C ALA A 248 -4.72 4.46 -1.20
N GLY A 249 -3.87 3.53 -1.63
CA GLY A 249 -4.11 2.10 -1.44
C GLY A 249 -3.96 1.65 0.01
N ALA A 250 -3.07 2.27 0.78
CA ALA A 250 -2.94 2.04 2.22
C ALA A 250 -4.16 2.55 3.00
N HIS A 251 -4.72 3.68 2.59
CA HIS A 251 -6.00 4.19 3.09
C HIS A 251 -7.12 3.15 2.89
N LEU A 252 -7.30 2.67 1.65
CA LEU A 252 -8.34 1.68 1.32
C LEU A 252 -8.11 0.34 2.01
N ALA A 253 -6.86 -0.12 2.08
CA ALA A 253 -6.50 -1.38 2.75
C ALA A 253 -6.79 -1.33 4.26
N ALA A 254 -6.41 -0.23 4.92
CA ALA A 254 -6.69 -0.05 6.35
C ALA A 254 -8.20 0.06 6.63
N LEU A 255 -8.93 0.81 5.79
CA LEU A 255 -10.38 0.93 5.94
C LEU A 255 -11.09 -0.40 5.72
N ALA A 256 -10.72 -1.17 4.69
CA ALA A 256 -11.31 -2.48 4.42
C ALA A 256 -11.10 -3.44 5.59
N ALA A 257 -9.90 -3.47 6.18
CA ALA A 257 -9.57 -4.32 7.32
C ALA A 257 -10.33 -3.95 8.61
N LEU A 258 -10.67 -2.67 8.81
CA LEU A 258 -11.40 -2.19 9.99
C LEU A 258 -12.92 -2.16 9.83
N THR A 259 -13.43 -2.44 8.63
CA THR A 259 -14.86 -2.38 8.33
C THR A 259 -15.37 -3.70 7.76
N ALA A 260 -14.76 -4.83 8.13
CA ALA A 260 -15.16 -6.15 7.66
C ALA A 260 -16.68 -6.32 7.73
N ASN A 261 -17.28 -6.74 6.63
CA ASN A 261 -18.72 -7.00 6.50
C ASN A 261 -19.66 -5.81 6.73
N ASP A 262 -19.17 -4.55 6.80
CA ASP A 262 -20.04 -3.37 6.86
C ASP A 262 -20.89 -3.25 5.57
N PRO A 263 -22.22 -3.41 5.63
CA PRO A 263 -23.08 -3.42 4.44
C PRO A 263 -23.11 -2.06 3.73
N ARG A 264 -22.86 -0.95 4.45
CA ARG A 264 -22.84 0.40 3.85
C ARG A 264 -21.71 0.56 2.83
N LEU A 265 -20.65 -0.24 2.96
CA LEU A 265 -19.49 -0.25 2.07
C LEU A 265 -19.49 -1.44 1.11
N GLN A 266 -20.58 -2.22 1.05
CA GLN A 266 -20.72 -3.42 0.19
C GLN A 266 -22.06 -3.47 -0.57
N PRO A 267 -22.53 -2.36 -1.17
CA PRO A 267 -23.82 -2.35 -1.84
C PRO A 267 -23.86 -3.36 -2.99
N GLY A 268 -24.87 -4.23 -2.97
CA GLY A 268 -25.12 -5.30 -3.94
C GLY A 268 -24.33 -6.59 -3.71
N PHE A 269 -23.60 -6.71 -2.60
CA PHE A 269 -22.92 -7.94 -2.17
C PHE A 269 -22.79 -7.99 -0.63
N GLU A 270 -23.81 -7.52 0.06
CA GLU A 270 -23.83 -7.27 1.52
C GLU A 270 -23.56 -8.54 2.34
N HIS A 271 -23.87 -9.72 1.79
CA HIS A 271 -23.68 -11.02 2.45
C HIS A 271 -22.27 -11.60 2.30
N ALA A 272 -21.42 -11.00 1.45
CA ALA A 272 -20.08 -11.53 1.22
C ALA A 272 -19.16 -11.29 2.41
N ASP A 273 -18.34 -12.28 2.73
CA ASP A 273 -17.34 -12.20 3.80
C ASP A 273 -16.07 -11.49 3.34
N THR A 274 -15.83 -10.29 3.89
CA THR A 274 -14.65 -9.46 3.66
C THR A 274 -13.71 -9.36 4.86
N THR A 275 -13.77 -10.31 5.80
CA THR A 275 -12.82 -10.40 6.92
C THR A 275 -11.37 -10.60 6.47
N LEU A 276 -10.43 -9.91 7.09
CA LEU A 276 -9.01 -9.98 6.74
C LEU A 276 -8.21 -10.42 7.97
N GLN A 277 -7.18 -11.26 7.75
CA GLN A 277 -6.35 -11.80 8.82
C GLN A 277 -5.22 -10.87 9.23
N ALA A 278 -4.82 -9.94 8.37
CA ALA A 278 -3.80 -8.93 8.66
C ALA A 278 -3.87 -7.76 7.67
N ALA A 279 -3.37 -6.60 8.08
CA ALA A 279 -3.24 -5.42 7.23
C ALA A 279 -1.85 -4.78 7.32
N VAL A 280 -1.27 -4.44 6.18
CA VAL A 280 0.07 -3.85 6.06
C VAL A 280 0.03 -2.58 5.20
N PRO A 281 -0.46 -1.46 5.74
CA PRO A 281 -0.51 -0.19 5.00
C PRO A 281 0.85 0.53 4.98
N TYR A 282 1.26 0.97 3.78
CA TYR A 282 2.45 1.77 3.54
C TYR A 282 2.09 3.24 3.31
N TYR A 283 2.61 4.13 4.15
CA TYR A 283 2.56 5.59 4.01
C TYR A 283 1.17 6.17 3.65
N GLY A 284 0.13 5.58 4.24
CA GLY A 284 -1.27 5.93 3.98
C GLY A 284 -1.76 7.20 4.67
N VAL A 285 -2.95 7.64 4.24
CA VAL A 285 -3.75 8.65 4.94
C VAL A 285 -4.83 7.93 5.73
N TYR A 286 -4.98 8.25 7.01
CA TYR A 286 -5.85 7.50 7.93
C TYR A 286 -6.90 8.38 8.60
N ASP A 287 -6.73 9.70 8.58
CA ASP A 287 -7.65 10.70 9.14
C ASP A 287 -7.89 11.80 8.10
N PHE A 288 -9.10 11.86 7.56
CA PHE A 288 -9.58 12.88 6.63
C PHE A 288 -10.22 14.10 7.34
N THR A 289 -10.30 14.10 8.66
CA THR A 289 -11.05 15.10 9.44
C THR A 289 -10.15 16.18 10.06
N LYS A 290 -8.84 15.92 10.17
CA LYS A 290 -7.85 16.84 10.75
C LYS A 290 -6.95 17.45 9.69
N ALA A 291 -7.37 18.59 9.14
CA ALA A 291 -6.63 19.30 8.11
C ALA A 291 -5.21 19.69 8.54
N GLU A 292 -5.01 20.00 9.83
CA GLU A 292 -3.71 20.32 10.42
C GLU A 292 -2.74 19.13 10.42
N HIS A 293 -3.24 17.90 10.26
CA HIS A 293 -2.44 16.69 10.13
C HIS A 293 -2.28 16.24 8.68
N MET A 294 -2.60 17.11 7.72
CA MET A 294 -2.42 16.86 6.29
C MET A 294 -1.50 17.89 5.65
N HIS A 295 -0.98 17.53 4.48
CA HIS A 295 -0.46 18.53 3.57
C HIS A 295 -1.58 19.48 3.14
N GLU A 296 -1.30 20.79 3.01
CA GLU A 296 -2.30 21.84 2.75
C GLU A 296 -3.17 21.60 1.50
N LEU A 297 -2.61 20.92 0.50
CA LEU A 297 -3.31 20.57 -0.75
C LEU A 297 -4.20 19.32 -0.64
N MET A 298 -4.10 18.53 0.44
CA MET A 298 -4.82 17.25 0.55
C MET A 298 -6.32 17.44 0.67
N LEU A 299 -6.79 18.30 1.59
CA LEU A 299 -8.22 18.48 1.80
C LEU A 299 -8.93 19.06 0.56
N PRO A 300 -8.43 20.12 -0.10
CA PRO A 300 -9.00 20.59 -1.36
C PRO A 300 -9.01 19.53 -2.47
N PHE A 301 -7.98 18.66 -2.51
CA PHE A 301 -7.92 17.55 -3.47
C PHE A 301 -8.99 16.49 -3.17
N LEU A 302 -9.16 16.11 -1.91
CA LEU A 302 -10.22 15.19 -1.47
C LEU A 302 -11.60 15.76 -1.81
N GLU A 303 -11.87 17.01 -1.43
CA GLU A 303 -13.17 17.66 -1.68
C GLU A 303 -13.51 17.74 -3.17
N HIS A 304 -12.56 18.14 -4.01
CA HIS A 304 -12.84 18.40 -5.42
C HIS A 304 -12.84 17.14 -6.30
N PHE A 305 -11.93 16.19 -6.04
CA PHE A 305 -11.75 15.05 -6.93
C PHE A 305 -12.34 13.76 -6.37
N VAL A 306 -12.12 13.48 -5.09
CA VAL A 306 -12.40 12.16 -4.48
C VAL A 306 -13.79 12.09 -3.89
N MET A 307 -14.07 12.96 -2.91
CA MET A 307 -15.32 13.03 -2.18
C MET A 307 -16.40 13.76 -2.99
N GLN A 308 -15.99 14.73 -3.83
CA GLN A 308 -16.90 15.59 -4.61
C GLN A 308 -17.94 16.31 -3.74
N THR A 309 -17.59 16.55 -2.48
CA THR A 309 -18.34 17.32 -1.50
C THR A 309 -17.35 18.00 -0.56
N ARG A 310 -17.75 19.13 0.04
CA ARG A 310 -16.90 19.85 0.99
C ARG A 310 -16.98 19.20 2.36
N TYR A 311 -15.88 19.20 3.10
CA TYR A 311 -15.86 18.72 4.48
C TYR A 311 -16.82 19.50 5.38
N ALA A 312 -16.97 20.81 5.13
CA ALA A 312 -17.91 21.65 5.87
C ALA A 312 -19.38 21.28 5.63
N ASP A 313 -19.71 20.67 4.49
CA ASP A 313 -21.08 20.29 4.15
C ASP A 313 -21.43 18.88 4.65
N ASP A 314 -20.44 17.97 4.70
CA ASP A 314 -20.64 16.59 5.13
C ASP A 314 -19.42 16.04 5.90
N PRO A 315 -19.21 16.47 7.16
CA PRO A 315 -18.08 16.01 7.96
C PRO A 315 -18.18 14.52 8.33
N GLU A 316 -19.39 13.98 8.42
CA GLU A 316 -19.62 12.56 8.73
C GLU A 316 -19.16 11.66 7.59
N LEU A 317 -19.31 12.07 6.32
CA LEU A 317 -18.77 11.33 5.19
C LEU A 317 -17.25 11.21 5.26
N PHE A 318 -16.54 12.29 5.61
CA PHE A 318 -15.08 12.27 5.76
C PHE A 318 -14.65 11.42 6.96
N ALA A 319 -15.38 11.48 8.08
CA ALA A 319 -15.14 10.59 9.22
C ALA A 319 -15.38 9.12 8.84
N SER A 320 -16.46 8.81 8.13
CA SER A 320 -16.76 7.46 7.65
C SER A 320 -15.71 6.93 6.67
N ALA A 321 -15.08 7.83 5.91
CA ALA A 321 -13.99 7.52 5.00
C ALA A 321 -12.63 7.40 5.70
N SER A 322 -12.51 7.77 6.98
CA SER A 322 -11.24 7.79 7.71
C SER A 322 -11.01 6.47 8.47
N PRO A 323 -9.99 5.65 8.12
CA PRO A 323 -9.66 4.43 8.86
C PRO A 323 -9.57 4.63 10.38
N ILE A 324 -9.05 5.76 10.85
CA ILE A 324 -8.89 6.05 12.28
C ILE A 324 -10.22 6.02 13.05
N SER A 325 -11.33 6.37 12.39
CA SER A 325 -12.67 6.40 12.99
C SER A 325 -13.28 5.01 13.18
N HIS A 326 -12.64 3.96 12.66
CA HIS A 326 -13.08 2.57 12.74
C HIS A 326 -12.15 1.69 13.58
N ALA A 327 -11.23 2.27 14.35
CA ALA A 327 -10.37 1.51 15.25
C ALA A 327 -11.21 0.79 16.33
N HIS A 328 -11.02 -0.52 16.49
CA HIS A 328 -11.74 -1.34 17.47
C HIS A 328 -10.87 -2.50 17.98
N SER A 329 -11.25 -3.11 19.11
CA SER A 329 -10.47 -4.18 19.76
C SER A 329 -10.36 -5.46 18.93
N ALA A 330 -11.40 -5.75 18.14
CA ALA A 330 -11.41 -6.89 17.21
C ALA A 330 -10.64 -6.64 15.89
N ALA A 331 -9.91 -5.52 15.76
CA ALA A 331 -9.16 -5.22 14.55
C ALA A 331 -8.11 -6.33 14.29
N PRO A 332 -7.90 -6.74 13.03
CA PRO A 332 -6.86 -7.70 12.72
C PRO A 332 -5.48 -7.10 13.05
N PRO A 333 -4.42 -7.92 13.15
CA PRO A 333 -3.05 -7.43 13.26
C PRO A 333 -2.69 -6.40 12.18
N PHE A 334 -2.15 -5.26 12.60
CA PHE A 334 -1.62 -4.22 11.70
C PHE A 334 -0.10 -4.13 11.77
N PHE A 335 0.54 -3.97 10.60
CA PHE A 335 1.91 -3.46 10.50
C PHE A 335 1.94 -2.21 9.61
N VAL A 336 2.03 -1.05 10.23
CA VAL A 336 2.03 0.24 9.55
C VAL A 336 3.48 0.68 9.28
N LEU A 337 3.79 1.00 8.03
CA LEU A 337 5.11 1.51 7.64
C LEU A 337 4.98 2.95 7.12
N HIS A 338 5.84 3.86 7.55
CA HIS A 338 5.83 5.25 7.09
C HIS A 338 7.24 5.80 6.91
N GLY A 339 7.45 6.70 5.95
CA GLY A 339 8.75 7.37 5.79
C GLY A 339 8.87 8.60 6.68
N GLU A 340 9.99 8.76 7.38
CA GLU A 340 10.26 9.94 8.22
C GLU A 340 10.18 11.27 7.43
N ASN A 341 10.67 11.25 6.19
CA ASN A 341 10.77 12.40 5.29
C ASN A 341 9.65 12.42 4.23
N ASP A 342 8.51 11.78 4.51
CA ASP A 342 7.36 11.83 3.62
C ASP A 342 6.81 13.26 3.51
N SER A 343 7.04 13.90 2.36
CA SER A 343 6.62 15.27 2.06
C SER A 343 5.20 15.37 1.51
N LEU A 344 4.55 14.24 1.21
CA LEU A 344 3.19 14.20 0.69
C LEU A 344 2.19 13.87 1.80
N ILE A 345 2.49 12.84 2.59
CA ILE A 345 1.66 12.40 3.70
C ILE A 345 2.47 12.54 4.99
N PRO A 346 2.17 13.53 5.84
CA PRO A 346 2.86 13.70 7.11
C PRO A 346 2.81 12.42 7.96
N ARG A 347 3.95 12.04 8.54
CA ARG A 347 4.06 10.86 9.43
C ARG A 347 3.11 10.89 10.64
N THR A 348 2.59 12.08 11.00
CA THR A 348 1.55 12.24 12.03
C THR A 348 0.29 11.44 11.71
N GLN A 349 -0.05 11.23 10.43
CA GLN A 349 -1.14 10.36 10.01
C GLN A 349 -0.96 8.94 10.56
N ALA A 350 0.19 8.30 10.30
CA ALA A 350 0.47 6.96 10.79
C ALA A 350 0.60 6.90 12.32
N ARG A 351 1.24 7.89 12.94
CA ARG A 351 1.38 7.95 14.41
C ARG A 351 0.03 8.03 15.10
N SER A 352 -0.86 8.93 14.68
CA SER A 352 -2.21 9.07 15.23
C SER A 352 -3.05 7.82 14.99
N PHE A 353 -2.95 7.22 13.81
CA PHE A 353 -3.66 5.97 13.51
C PHE A 353 -3.20 4.80 14.40
N CYS A 354 -1.89 4.59 14.55
CA CYS A 354 -1.37 3.54 15.43
C CYS A 354 -1.73 3.79 16.90
N ALA A 355 -1.75 5.06 17.34
CA ALA A 355 -2.21 5.41 18.67
C ALA A 355 -3.69 5.05 18.87
N ALA A 356 -4.56 5.38 17.91
CA ALA A 356 -5.98 5.03 17.96
C ALA A 356 -6.22 3.51 17.99
N LEU A 357 -5.50 2.73 17.18
CA LEU A 357 -5.58 1.26 17.23
C LEU A 357 -5.19 0.70 18.62
N ARG A 358 -4.13 1.24 19.22
CA ARG A 358 -3.68 0.84 20.57
C ARG A 358 -4.67 1.25 21.65
N GLU A 359 -5.23 2.46 21.57
CA GLU A 359 -6.27 2.96 22.48
C GLU A 359 -7.54 2.11 22.40
N ALA A 360 -7.92 1.71 21.18
CA ALA A 360 -9.02 0.79 20.92
C ALA A 360 -8.72 -0.67 21.33
N ARG A 361 -7.51 -0.95 21.84
CA ARG A 361 -7.03 -2.28 22.29
C ARG A 361 -6.97 -3.32 21.16
N ALA A 362 -6.60 -2.91 19.96
CA ALA A 362 -6.28 -3.85 18.88
C ALA A 362 -5.14 -4.80 19.30
N SER A 363 -5.28 -6.08 18.96
CA SER A 363 -4.41 -7.15 19.47
C SER A 363 -2.94 -7.05 19.05
N THR A 364 -2.64 -6.43 17.91
CA THR A 364 -1.27 -6.29 17.41
C THR A 364 -1.18 -5.04 16.53
N VAL A 365 -0.31 -4.10 16.93
CA VAL A 365 -0.04 -2.85 16.19
C VAL A 365 1.47 -2.64 16.10
N CYS A 366 2.06 -3.19 15.04
CA CYS A 366 3.45 -2.96 14.68
C CYS A 366 3.56 -1.65 13.89
N TYR A 367 4.55 -0.82 14.20
CA TYR A 367 4.75 0.46 13.53
C TYR A 367 6.24 0.72 13.26
N ALA A 368 6.59 0.96 12.00
CA ALA A 368 7.93 1.31 11.59
C ALA A 368 7.95 2.66 10.86
N GLU A 369 8.61 3.65 11.49
CA GLU A 369 8.90 4.94 10.87
C GLU A 369 10.33 4.93 10.31
N LEU A 370 10.47 4.71 9.01
CA LEU A 370 11.76 4.47 8.37
C LEU A 370 12.55 5.78 8.21
N ALA A 371 13.71 5.82 8.87
CA ALA A 371 14.59 6.97 8.83
C ALA A 371 15.02 7.32 7.40
N ASN A 372 14.96 8.60 7.06
CA ASN A 372 15.26 9.16 5.74
C ASN A 372 14.42 8.60 4.56
N ALA A 373 13.41 7.77 4.81
CA ALA A 373 12.55 7.29 3.74
C ALA A 373 11.53 8.37 3.36
N HIS A 374 11.26 8.50 2.06
CA HIS A 374 10.26 9.39 1.50
C HIS A 374 8.99 8.63 1.13
N HIS A 375 7.97 9.34 0.64
CA HIS A 375 6.78 8.71 0.04
C HIS A 375 7.18 7.72 -1.05
N ALA A 376 6.48 6.58 -1.15
CA ALA A 376 6.70 5.58 -2.19
C ALA A 376 8.07 4.87 -2.18
N PHE A 377 8.67 4.67 -1.00
CA PHE A 377 9.97 3.98 -0.83
C PHE A 377 9.97 2.49 -1.23
N ASP A 378 8.81 1.88 -1.49
CA ASP A 378 8.64 0.47 -1.89
C ASP A 378 8.50 0.27 -3.42
N THR A 379 8.35 1.36 -4.18
CA THR A 379 8.04 1.29 -5.63
C THR A 379 9.19 0.76 -6.47
N VAL A 380 10.44 0.93 -6.02
CA VAL A 380 11.63 0.41 -6.69
C VAL A 380 12.40 -0.51 -5.76
N ALA A 381 13.01 -1.55 -6.34
CA ALA A 381 13.76 -2.57 -5.62
C ALA A 381 15.10 -2.06 -5.05
N THR A 382 15.04 -1.19 -4.05
CA THR A 382 16.19 -0.71 -3.29
C THR A 382 16.53 -1.67 -2.14
N VAL A 383 17.62 -1.41 -1.42
CA VAL A 383 17.93 -2.19 -0.21
C VAL A 383 16.86 -1.95 0.85
N ARG A 384 16.42 -0.70 1.03
CA ARG A 384 15.33 -0.34 1.95
C ARG A 384 14.03 -1.05 1.61
N SER A 385 13.62 -1.05 0.34
CA SER A 385 12.37 -1.69 -0.07
C SER A 385 12.40 -3.21 0.16
N ARG A 386 13.56 -3.86 -0.01
CA ARG A 386 13.75 -5.30 0.24
C ARG A 386 13.71 -5.61 1.73
N LEU A 387 14.42 -4.82 2.55
CA LEU A 387 14.36 -4.97 4.01
C LEU A 387 12.92 -4.77 4.52
N ALA A 388 12.21 -3.77 4.00
CA ALA A 388 10.80 -3.58 4.32
C ALA A 388 9.94 -4.78 3.88
N ALA A 389 10.18 -5.33 2.69
CA ALA A 389 9.49 -6.52 2.21
C ALA A 389 9.77 -7.76 3.09
N ASP A 390 11.02 -7.95 3.53
CA ASP A 390 11.41 -9.05 4.43
C ASP A 390 10.76 -8.90 5.82
N ALA A 391 10.74 -7.70 6.38
CA ALA A 391 10.09 -7.44 7.66
C ALA A 391 8.56 -7.63 7.58
N VAL A 392 7.94 -7.23 6.47
CA VAL A 392 6.52 -7.49 6.23
C VAL A 392 6.25 -8.98 6.03
N ALA A 393 7.14 -9.70 5.33
CA ALA A 393 7.06 -11.15 5.23
C ALA A 393 7.13 -11.79 6.63
N ASP A 394 8.08 -11.39 7.47
CA ASP A 394 8.18 -11.89 8.85
C ASP A 394 6.92 -11.64 9.67
N PHE A 395 6.38 -10.41 9.61
CA PHE A 395 5.10 -10.07 10.24
C PHE A 395 3.98 -11.00 9.77
N LEU A 396 3.79 -11.13 8.46
CA LEU A 396 2.73 -11.94 7.88
C LEU A 396 2.93 -13.44 8.15
N GLY A 397 4.18 -13.91 8.19
CA GLY A 397 4.53 -15.28 8.52
C GLY A 397 4.29 -15.63 9.98
N LEU A 398 4.44 -14.67 10.91
CA LEU A 398 4.03 -14.83 12.30
C LEU A 398 2.51 -14.99 12.43
N ILE A 399 1.74 -14.15 11.73
CA ILE A 399 0.28 -14.22 11.76
C ILE A 399 -0.22 -15.51 11.09
N TYR A 400 0.36 -15.89 9.95
CA TYR A 400 0.06 -17.14 9.28
C TYR A 400 0.42 -18.35 10.14
N GLY A 401 1.57 -18.33 10.81
CA GLY A 401 1.95 -19.35 11.78
C GLY A 401 0.88 -19.52 12.87
N ARG A 402 0.38 -18.44 13.46
CA ARG A 402 -0.72 -18.51 14.46
C ARG A 402 -1.98 -19.15 13.87
N TYR A 403 -2.35 -18.78 12.65
CA TYR A 403 -3.51 -19.34 11.95
C TYR A 403 -3.38 -20.86 11.76
N VAL A 404 -2.23 -21.33 11.24
CA VAL A 404 -1.97 -22.76 11.05
C VAL A 404 -2.01 -23.54 12.37
N HIS A 405 -1.39 -23.02 13.43
CA HIS A 405 -1.34 -23.69 14.74
C HIS A 405 -2.68 -23.64 15.50
N SER A 406 -3.52 -22.64 15.25
CA SER A 406 -4.84 -22.53 15.86
C SER A 406 -5.84 -23.61 15.39
N GLY A 407 -5.45 -24.43 14.41
CA GLY A 407 -6.23 -25.59 14.02
C GLY A 407 -7.61 -25.23 13.48
N VAL A 408 -7.75 -24.11 12.75
CA VAL A 408 -8.90 -23.86 11.87
C VAL A 408 -8.87 -24.91 10.75
N SER A 409 -9.22 -26.12 11.16
CA SER A 409 -9.22 -27.37 10.43
C SER A 409 -10.53 -27.42 9.66
N PHE A 410 -10.49 -26.98 8.39
CA PHE A 410 -11.48 -27.41 7.42
C PHE A 410 -11.01 -28.76 6.84
N LEU A 411 -11.01 -29.80 7.67
CA LEU A 411 -11.08 -31.15 7.14
C LEU A 411 -12.52 -31.32 6.65
N ALA A 412 -12.71 -31.24 5.33
CA ALA A 412 -13.89 -31.78 4.70
C ALA A 412 -13.92 -33.29 5.02
N GLU A 413 -14.82 -33.72 5.90
CA GLU A 413 -15.14 -35.14 5.99
C GLU A 413 -15.75 -35.58 4.65
N PRO A 414 -15.24 -36.64 4.00
CA PRO A 414 -15.92 -37.22 2.87
C PRO A 414 -17.24 -37.83 3.37
N ALA A 415 -18.34 -37.38 2.77
CA ALA A 415 -19.67 -37.95 3.00
C ALA A 415 -19.61 -39.48 2.84
N THR A 416 -19.88 -40.18 3.94
CA THR A 416 -20.06 -41.63 3.93
C THR A 416 -21.37 -41.92 3.19
N PRO A 417 -21.39 -42.79 2.18
CA PRO A 417 -22.63 -43.15 1.51
C PRO A 417 -23.50 -43.98 2.47
N ALA A 418 -24.73 -43.53 2.68
CA ALA A 418 -25.73 -44.30 3.41
C ALA A 418 -26.08 -45.59 2.63
N SER A 419 -25.98 -46.72 3.32
CA SER A 419 -26.47 -48.05 2.92
C SER A 419 -27.93 -48.24 3.29
#